data_AF-A0A948W6Q6-F1
#
_entry.id   AF-A0A948W6Q6-F1
#
_cell.length_a   1.000
_cell.length_b   1.000
_cell.length_c   1.000
_cell.angle_alpha   90.00
_cell.angle_beta   90.00
_cell.angle_gamma   90.00
#
_symmetry.space_group_name_H-M   'P 1'
#
loop_
_entity.id
_entity.type
_entity.pdbx_description
1 polymer ?
#
loop_
_entity_poly.entity_id
_entity_poly.type
_entity_poly.pdbx_seq_one_letter_code
_entity_poly.pdbx_strand_id
1 'polypeptide(L)'
;MALGWLEVVMDEYRSLREESLRSMQLQQAVLRYGLAATGALIAVAFGIWGVVLLASVALLLFVPAVSYLSLIIWIGEVARMMRAGWYLKALEERVCQQFPDRPPPLGWENYLRTVSGHAGTPQLFWNYAAIIGLFLLLSMLAAAMGVVRLAGALPSAALIGISVLEFVVLVVVTLYVLSTGRRFR
;
A
#
# COMPACT_ATOMS: atom_id res chain seq x y z
N MET A 1 -42.98 2.31 8.54
CA MET A 1 -41.98 3.17 7.85
C MET A 1 -40.57 2.99 8.42
N ALA A 2 -40.36 3.06 9.74
CA ALA A 2 -39.04 2.87 10.37
C ALA A 2 -38.36 1.51 10.08
N LEU A 3 -39.15 0.42 9.96
CA LEU A 3 -38.65 -0.92 9.62
C LEU A 3 -37.97 -0.97 8.24
N GLY A 4 -38.60 -0.38 7.21
CA GLY A 4 -38.02 -0.37 5.86
C GLY A 4 -36.77 0.49 5.74
N TRP A 5 -36.67 1.59 6.49
CA TRP A 5 -35.44 2.39 6.54
C TRP A 5 -34.28 1.62 7.18
N LEU A 6 -34.54 0.92 8.30
CA LEU A 6 -33.53 0.13 8.97
C LEU A 6 -33.03 -1.02 8.08
N GLU A 7 -33.92 -1.67 7.34
CA GLU A 7 -33.53 -2.71 6.38
C GLU A 7 -32.57 -2.17 5.31
N VAL A 8 -32.88 -1.02 4.71
CA VAL A 8 -31.99 -0.36 3.72
C VAL A 8 -30.63 -0.02 4.33
N VAL A 9 -30.60 0.52 5.55
CA VAL A 9 -29.35 0.85 6.26
C VAL A 9 -28.53 -0.40 6.58
N MET A 10 -29.18 -1.50 6.96
CA MET A 10 -28.51 -2.77 7.24
C MET A 10 -27.93 -3.39 5.96
N ASP A 11 -28.60 -3.24 4.82
CA ASP A 11 -28.09 -3.70 3.53
C ASP A 11 -26.91 -2.86 3.04
N GLU A 12 -26.96 -1.53 3.20
CA GLU A 12 -25.80 -0.65 2.94
C GLU A 12 -24.61 -1.01 3.83
N TYR A 13 -24.86 -1.25 5.13
CA TYR A 13 -23.84 -1.69 6.08
C TYR A 13 -23.17 -3.00 5.62
N ARG A 14 -23.96 -4.00 5.19
CA ARG A 14 -23.45 -5.27 4.68
C ARG A 14 -22.59 -5.07 3.43
N SER A 15 -23.07 -4.28 2.47
CA SER A 15 -22.35 -3.97 1.23
C SER A 15 -20.99 -3.30 1.52
N LEU A 16 -20.94 -2.34 2.44
CA LEU A 16 -19.69 -1.65 2.80
C LEU A 16 -18.71 -2.55 3.56
N ARG A 17 -19.23 -3.44 4.42
CA ARG A 17 -18.41 -4.43 5.11
C ARG A 17 -17.78 -5.41 4.13
N GLU A 18 -18.54 -5.87 3.14
CA GLU A 18 -18.04 -6.72 2.05
C GLU A 18 -16.98 -5.99 1.21
N GLU A 19 -17.19 -4.71 0.88
CA GLU A 19 -16.19 -3.89 0.18
C GLU A 19 -14.88 -3.76 0.98
N SER A 20 -14.98 -3.54 2.30
CA SER A 20 -13.82 -3.47 3.19
C SER A 20 -13.04 -4.79 3.23
N LEU A 21 -13.73 -5.91 3.40
CA LEU A 21 -13.13 -7.25 3.39
C LEU A 21 -12.47 -7.57 2.05
N ARG A 22 -13.13 -7.24 0.93
CA ARG A 22 -12.56 -7.41 -0.41
C ARG A 22 -11.31 -6.56 -0.60
N SER A 23 -11.30 -5.33 -0.08
CA SER A 23 -10.14 -4.44 -0.13
C SER A 23 -8.96 -5.00 0.67
N MET A 24 -9.20 -5.60 1.85
CA MET A 24 -8.15 -6.28 2.62
C MET A 24 -7.55 -7.48 1.86
N GLN A 25 -8.40 -8.29 1.22
CA GLN A 25 -7.94 -9.42 0.40
C GLN A 25 -7.11 -8.96 -0.79
N LEU A 26 -7.55 -7.89 -1.47
CA LEU A 26 -6.81 -7.30 -2.59
C LEU A 26 -5.47 -6.70 -2.14
N GLN A 27 -5.39 -6.03 -0.98
CA GLN A 27 -4.12 -5.59 -0.41
C GLN A 27 -3.14 -6.75 -0.26
N GLN A 28 -3.57 -7.87 0.33
CA GLN A 28 -2.72 -9.06 0.50
C GLN A 28 -2.31 -9.67 -0.85
N ALA A 29 -3.24 -9.73 -1.82
CA ALA A 29 -2.95 -10.23 -3.16
C ALA A 29 -1.91 -9.36 -3.88
N VAL A 30 -2.05 -8.04 -3.83
CA VAL A 30 -1.11 -7.08 -4.43
C VAL A 30 0.29 -7.25 -3.82
N LEU A 31 0.42 -7.41 -2.51
CA LEU A 31 1.70 -7.66 -1.87
C LEU A 31 2.33 -8.99 -2.30
N ARG A 32 1.53 -10.06 -2.35
CA ARG A 32 2.01 -11.39 -2.77
C ARG A 32 2.48 -11.40 -4.22
N TYR A 33 1.67 -10.88 -5.15
CA TYR A 33 2.01 -10.83 -6.56
C TYR A 33 3.12 -9.82 -6.85
N GLY A 34 3.12 -8.67 -6.18
CA GLY A 34 4.18 -7.68 -6.26
C GLY A 34 5.52 -8.26 -5.84
N LEU A 35 5.58 -8.91 -4.67
CA LEU A 35 6.81 -9.55 -4.19
C LEU A 35 7.26 -10.69 -5.11
N ALA A 36 6.34 -11.53 -5.59
CA ALA A 36 6.66 -12.61 -6.52
C ALA A 36 7.20 -12.08 -7.86
N ALA A 37 6.59 -11.04 -8.42
CA ALA A 37 7.03 -10.42 -9.66
C ALA A 37 8.41 -9.75 -9.49
N THR A 38 8.62 -9.00 -8.41
CA THR A 38 9.92 -8.42 -8.08
C THR A 38 11.00 -9.50 -7.91
N GLY A 39 10.71 -10.58 -7.18
CA GLY A 39 11.63 -11.70 -7.00
C GLY A 39 11.96 -12.41 -8.31
N ALA A 40 10.97 -12.64 -9.17
CA ALA A 40 11.15 -13.24 -10.49
C ALA A 40 12.03 -12.37 -11.40
N LEU A 41 11.81 -11.04 -11.42
CA LEU A 41 12.63 -10.11 -12.19
C LEU A 41 14.09 -10.08 -11.70
N ILE A 42 14.30 -10.11 -10.39
CA ILE A 42 15.64 -10.22 -9.80
C ILE A 42 16.29 -11.55 -10.23
N ALA A 43 15.59 -12.67 -10.12
CA ALA A 43 16.09 -13.98 -10.53
C ALA A 43 16.45 -14.02 -12.03
N VAL A 44 15.59 -13.44 -12.89
CA VAL A 44 15.88 -13.30 -14.32
C VAL A 44 17.15 -12.48 -14.52
N ALA A 45 17.28 -11.32 -13.89
CA ALA A 45 18.45 -10.45 -14.01
C ALA A 45 19.76 -11.18 -13.64
N PHE A 46 19.74 -12.02 -12.60
CA PHE A 46 20.87 -12.89 -12.24
C PHE A 46 21.08 -14.06 -13.22
N GLY A 47 20.02 -14.61 -13.81
CA GLY A 47 20.13 -15.64 -14.85
C GLY A 47 20.80 -15.13 -16.13
N ILE A 48 20.56 -13.87 -16.49
CA ILE A 48 21.17 -13.21 -17.65
C ILE A 48 22.40 -12.35 -17.27
N TRP A 49 23.08 -12.68 -16.17
CA TRP A 49 24.20 -11.89 -15.64
C TRP A 49 25.43 -11.81 -16.57
N GLY A 50 25.49 -12.57 -17.66
CA GLY A 50 26.51 -12.38 -18.70
C GLY A 50 26.22 -11.18 -19.62
N VAL A 51 24.96 -10.81 -19.80
CA VAL A 51 24.54 -9.73 -20.72
C VAL A 51 24.41 -8.44 -19.93
N VAL A 52 25.46 -7.60 -19.95
CA VAL A 52 25.57 -6.37 -19.13
C VAL A 52 24.32 -5.50 -19.25
N LEU A 53 23.99 -5.07 -20.47
CA LEU A 53 22.89 -4.15 -20.74
C LEU A 53 21.53 -4.70 -20.27
N LEU A 54 21.21 -5.95 -20.62
CA LEU A 54 19.88 -6.52 -20.35
C LEU A 54 19.65 -6.73 -18.84
N ALA A 55 20.66 -7.26 -18.14
CA ALA A 55 20.59 -7.41 -16.67
C ALA A 55 20.52 -6.05 -15.96
N SER A 56 21.26 -5.04 -16.44
CA SER A 56 21.17 -3.68 -15.90
C SER A 56 19.81 -3.04 -16.13
N VAL A 57 19.19 -3.21 -17.30
CA VAL A 57 17.83 -2.71 -17.57
C VAL A 57 16.80 -3.41 -16.67
N ALA A 58 16.93 -4.72 -16.46
CA ALA A 58 16.08 -5.45 -15.52
C ALA A 58 16.15 -4.86 -14.10
N LEU A 59 17.37 -4.60 -13.61
CA LEU A 59 17.61 -4.09 -12.25
C LEU A 59 17.30 -2.59 -12.08
N LEU A 60 17.58 -1.75 -13.07
CA LEU A 60 17.39 -0.29 -13.00
C LEU A 60 15.96 0.14 -13.29
N LEU A 61 15.27 -0.55 -14.18
CA LEU A 61 13.98 -0.12 -14.68
C LEU A 61 12.87 -1.02 -14.15
N PHE A 62 12.91 -2.31 -14.46
CA PHE A 62 11.77 -3.19 -14.23
C PHE A 62 11.57 -3.51 -12.76
N VAL A 63 12.64 -3.79 -12.00
CA VAL A 63 12.53 -4.09 -10.56
C VAL A 63 11.99 -2.88 -9.76
N PRO A 64 12.53 -1.66 -9.90
CA PRO A 64 11.95 -0.44 -9.33
C PRO A 64 10.51 -0.20 -9.78
N ALA A 65 10.22 -0.28 -11.08
CA ALA A 65 8.88 -0.01 -11.61
C ALA A 65 7.82 -0.94 -11.02
N VAL A 66 8.08 -2.25 -10.95
CA VAL A 66 7.15 -3.21 -10.33
C VAL A 66 7.01 -2.97 -8.83
N SER A 67 8.09 -2.60 -8.15
CA SER A 67 8.06 -2.29 -6.72
C SER A 67 7.20 -1.05 -6.42
N TYR A 68 7.38 0.02 -7.20
CA TYR A 68 6.58 1.24 -7.07
C TYR A 68 5.12 1.01 -7.44
N LEU A 69 4.84 0.28 -8.53
CA LEU A 69 3.48 -0.04 -8.93
C LEU A 69 2.76 -0.84 -7.84
N SER A 70 3.43 -1.82 -7.24
CA SER A 70 2.89 -2.62 -6.15
C SER A 70 2.52 -1.74 -4.95
N LEU A 71 3.39 -0.80 -4.57
CA LEU A 71 3.12 0.17 -3.50
C LEU A 71 1.96 1.11 -3.82
N ILE A 72 1.87 1.62 -5.06
CA ILE A 72 0.81 2.54 -5.50
C ILE A 72 -0.55 1.85 -5.47
N ILE A 73 -0.64 0.62 -5.99
CA ILE A 73 -1.89 -0.15 -5.96
C ILE A 73 -2.24 -0.48 -4.52
N TRP A 74 -1.28 -0.95 -3.72
CA TRP A 74 -1.50 -1.30 -2.32
C TRP A 74 -2.02 -0.12 -1.50
N ILE A 75 -1.41 1.06 -1.61
CA ILE A 75 -1.87 2.25 -0.86
C ILE A 75 -3.26 2.71 -1.33
N GLY A 76 -3.59 2.52 -2.62
CA GLY A 76 -4.94 2.79 -3.13
C GLY A 76 -6.01 1.89 -2.51
N GLU A 77 -5.69 0.61 -2.33
CA GLU A 77 -6.57 -0.36 -1.67
C GLU A 77 -6.70 -0.10 -0.16
N VAL A 78 -5.63 0.37 0.50
CA VAL A 78 -5.68 0.87 1.88
C VAL A 78 -6.59 2.09 1.98
N ALA A 79 -6.45 3.05 1.07
CA ALA A 79 -7.29 4.24 1.02
C ALA A 79 -8.78 3.88 0.83
N ARG A 80 -9.10 2.94 -0.07
CA ARG A 80 -10.49 2.48 -0.28
C ARG A 80 -11.08 1.84 0.98
N MET A 81 -10.33 0.95 1.63
CA MET A 81 -10.72 0.32 2.89
C MET A 81 -10.98 1.35 3.99
N MET A 82 -10.08 2.33 4.15
CA MET A 82 -10.24 3.38 5.15
C MET A 82 -11.50 4.20 4.87
N ARG A 83 -11.73 4.68 3.65
CA ARG A 83 -12.95 5.45 3.32
C ARG A 83 -14.23 4.71 3.67
N ALA A 84 -14.34 3.43 3.32
CA ALA A 84 -15.49 2.61 3.68
C ALA A 84 -15.65 2.52 5.21
N GLY A 85 -14.55 2.30 5.94
CA GLY A 85 -14.56 2.26 7.41
C GLY A 85 -14.92 3.58 8.09
N TRP A 86 -14.59 4.73 7.49
CA TRP A 86 -15.01 6.05 7.99
C TRP A 86 -16.51 6.27 7.77
N TYR A 87 -17.03 5.93 6.59
CA TYR A 87 -18.45 6.04 6.31
C TYR A 87 -19.29 5.11 7.19
N LEU A 88 -18.83 3.87 7.40
CA LEU A 88 -19.50 2.90 8.27
C LEU A 88 -19.68 3.43 9.70
N LYS A 89 -18.64 4.06 10.24
CA LYS A 89 -18.69 4.70 11.57
C LYS A 89 -19.73 5.83 11.60
N ALA A 90 -19.76 6.69 10.59
CA ALA A 90 -20.74 7.76 10.52
C ALA A 90 -22.18 7.21 10.40
N LEU A 91 -22.37 6.10 9.71
CA LEU A 91 -23.65 5.41 9.62
C LEU A 91 -24.07 4.82 10.97
N GLU A 92 -23.15 4.16 11.68
CA GLU A 92 -23.37 3.64 13.02
C GLU A 92 -23.76 4.74 14.02
N GLU A 93 -23.06 5.87 13.99
CA GLU A 93 -23.38 7.04 14.84
C GLU A 93 -24.81 7.55 14.58
N ARG A 94 -25.26 7.59 13.32
CA ARG A 94 -26.64 7.96 12.96
C ARG A 94 -27.66 6.94 13.46
N VAL A 95 -27.36 5.64 13.36
CA VAL A 95 -28.25 4.58 13.87
C VAL A 95 -28.35 4.67 15.39
N CYS A 96 -27.25 4.87 16.10
CA CYS A 96 -27.24 5.08 17.56
C CYS A 96 -28.14 6.24 17.98
N GLN A 97 -28.10 7.36 17.25
CA GLN A 97 -28.93 8.53 17.53
C GLN A 97 -30.44 8.24 17.39
N GLN A 98 -30.83 7.29 16.53
CA GLN A 98 -32.23 6.87 16.38
C GLN A 98 -32.69 5.90 17.47
N PHE A 99 -31.76 5.25 18.19
CA PHE A 99 -32.05 4.25 19.22
C PHE A 99 -31.23 4.51 20.50
N PRO A 100 -31.47 5.63 21.21
CA PRO A 100 -30.66 6.03 22.36
C PRO A 100 -30.71 5.06 23.54
N ASP A 101 -31.80 4.29 23.67
CA ASP A 101 -31.99 3.31 24.76
C ASP A 101 -31.27 1.98 24.50
N ARG A 102 -30.59 1.84 23.35
CA ARG A 102 -29.87 0.63 22.98
C ARG A 102 -28.36 0.84 23.06
N PRO A 103 -27.60 -0.20 23.46
CA PRO A 103 -26.15 -0.11 23.42
C PRO A 103 -25.69 0.09 21.96
N PRO A 104 -24.61 0.86 21.74
CA PRO A 104 -24.09 1.09 20.41
C PRO A 104 -23.68 -0.26 19.77
N PRO A 105 -24.08 -0.53 18.51
CA PRO A 105 -23.63 -1.71 17.81
C PRO A 105 -22.11 -1.67 17.63
N LEU A 106 -21.50 -2.86 17.49
CA LEU A 106 -20.07 -3.01 17.15
C LEU A 106 -19.11 -2.39 18.18
N GLY A 107 -19.45 -2.50 19.46
CA GLY A 107 -18.64 -1.99 20.58
C GLY A 107 -17.16 -2.40 20.54
N TRP A 108 -16.82 -3.57 19.98
CA TRP A 108 -15.44 -4.01 19.77
C TRP A 108 -14.67 -3.14 18.76
N GLU A 109 -15.26 -2.82 17.62
CA GLU A 109 -14.61 -2.01 16.59
C GLU A 109 -14.45 -0.55 17.07
N ASN A 110 -15.46 -0.04 17.78
CA ASN A 110 -15.41 1.28 18.41
C ASN A 110 -14.39 1.33 19.57
N TYR A 111 -14.22 0.24 20.33
CA TYR A 111 -13.16 0.10 21.33
C TYR A 111 -11.76 0.19 20.68
N LEU A 112 -11.53 -0.52 19.56
CA LEU A 112 -10.25 -0.45 18.84
C LEU A 112 -9.92 0.96 18.31
N ARG A 113 -10.93 1.81 18.07
CA ARG A 113 -10.76 3.19 17.59
C ARG A 113 -10.57 4.22 18.70
N THR A 114 -11.15 4.01 19.88
CA THR A 114 -11.22 5.01 20.98
C THR A 114 -10.15 4.84 22.05
N VAL A 115 -9.52 3.66 22.19
CA VAL A 115 -8.45 3.46 23.16
C VAL A 115 -7.17 4.16 22.71
N SER A 116 -7.06 5.41 23.13
CA SER A 116 -5.84 6.21 23.11
C SER A 116 -4.71 5.46 23.82
N GLY A 117 -3.72 5.01 23.06
CA GLY A 117 -2.34 4.82 23.55
C GLY A 117 -1.79 3.40 23.64
N HIS A 118 -2.57 2.38 24.05
CA HIS A 118 -2.01 1.03 24.30
C HIS A 118 -2.71 -0.13 23.56
N ALA A 119 -3.97 0.03 23.14
CA ALA A 119 -4.69 -0.95 22.31
C ALA A 119 -4.86 -0.53 20.84
N GLY A 120 -4.60 0.74 20.51
CA GLY A 120 -4.41 1.18 19.14
C GLY A 120 -3.13 0.53 18.61
N THR A 121 -3.24 -0.69 18.08
CA THR A 121 -2.09 -1.54 17.77
C THR A 121 -1.05 -0.76 16.95
N PRO A 122 0.09 -0.32 17.55
CA PRO A 122 1.14 0.36 16.78
C PRO A 122 1.66 -0.56 15.68
N GLN A 123 1.42 -1.87 15.83
CA GLN A 123 1.55 -2.89 14.82
C GLN A 123 0.99 -2.48 13.45
N LEU A 124 -0.16 -1.81 13.34
CA LEU A 124 -0.68 -1.39 12.04
C LEU A 124 0.25 -0.38 11.35
N PHE A 125 0.70 0.63 12.11
CA PHE A 125 1.66 1.61 11.62
C PHE A 125 2.99 0.95 11.25
N TRP A 126 3.50 0.05 12.10
CA TRP A 126 4.73 -0.70 11.84
C TRP A 126 4.61 -1.62 10.63
N ASN A 127 3.48 -2.29 10.44
CA ASN A 127 3.22 -3.13 9.27
C ASN A 127 3.24 -2.29 8.00
N TYR A 128 2.60 -1.12 8.00
CA TYR A 128 2.60 -0.21 6.85
C TYR A 128 4.00 0.33 6.56
N ALA A 129 4.72 0.76 7.59
CA ALA A 129 6.10 1.20 7.46
C ALA A 129 7.02 0.09 6.94
N ALA A 130 6.84 -1.15 7.40
CA ALA A 130 7.62 -2.30 6.96
C ALA A 130 7.35 -2.66 5.50
N ILE A 131 6.08 -2.64 5.06
CA ILE A 131 5.72 -2.87 3.65
C ILE A 131 6.34 -1.80 2.74
N ILE A 132 6.17 -0.52 3.09
CA ILE A 132 6.74 0.60 2.34
C ILE A 132 8.26 0.48 2.31
N GLY A 133 8.88 0.29 3.47
CA GLY A 133 10.32 0.15 3.60
C GLY A 133 10.88 -1.02 2.78
N LEU A 134 10.21 -2.17 2.78
CA LEU A 134 10.63 -3.34 2.01
C LEU A 134 10.69 -3.06 0.51
N PHE A 135 9.62 -2.54 -0.08
CA PHE A 135 9.57 -2.30 -1.53
C PHE A 135 10.48 -1.15 -1.96
N LEU A 136 10.62 -0.10 -1.15
CA LEU A 136 11.58 0.98 -1.42
C LEU A 136 13.01 0.48 -1.32
N LEU A 137 13.34 -0.34 -0.32
CA LEU A 137 14.67 -0.94 -0.17
C LEU A 137 15.00 -1.86 -1.34
N LEU A 138 14.07 -2.73 -1.75
CA LEU A 138 14.25 -3.60 -2.93
C LEU A 138 14.51 -2.78 -4.19
N SER A 139 13.76 -1.70 -4.40
CA SER A 139 13.97 -0.78 -5.52
C SER A 139 15.35 -0.14 -5.49
N MET A 140 15.74 0.44 -4.34
CA MET A 140 17.03 1.13 -4.19
C MET A 140 18.22 0.19 -4.39
N LEU A 141 18.16 -1.01 -3.81
CA LEU A 141 19.24 -1.99 -3.96
C LEU A 141 19.36 -2.48 -5.40
N ALA A 142 18.24 -2.75 -6.07
CA ALA A 142 18.25 -3.15 -7.47
C ALA A 142 18.80 -2.04 -8.37
N ALA A 143 18.34 -0.80 -8.18
CA ALA A 143 18.83 0.36 -8.92
C ALA A 143 20.34 0.54 -8.71
N ALA A 144 20.81 0.53 -7.46
CA ALA A 144 22.24 0.64 -7.14
C ALA A 144 23.08 -0.46 -7.82
N MET A 145 22.64 -1.72 -7.75
CA MET A 145 23.33 -2.83 -8.43
C MET A 145 23.38 -2.63 -9.95
N GLY A 146 22.29 -2.15 -10.55
CA GLY A 146 22.24 -1.90 -11.98
C GLY A 146 23.13 -0.73 -12.43
N VAL A 147 23.26 0.34 -11.62
CA VAL A 147 24.20 1.45 -11.85
C VAL A 147 25.64 0.95 -11.78
N VAL A 148 26.00 0.21 -10.72
CA VAL A 148 27.36 -0.36 -10.53
C VAL A 148 27.74 -1.21 -11.74
N ARG A 149 26.78 -1.98 -12.26
CA ARG A 149 27.00 -2.84 -13.42
C ARG A 149 27.22 -2.04 -14.73
N LEU A 150 26.58 -0.89 -14.89
CA LEU A 150 26.80 -0.01 -16.04
C LEU A 150 28.06 0.86 -15.92
N ALA A 151 28.72 0.88 -14.76
CA ALA A 151 29.87 1.75 -14.50
C ALA A 151 31.04 1.56 -15.46
N GLY A 152 31.24 0.33 -15.97
CA GLY A 152 32.27 0.03 -16.97
C GLY A 152 31.82 0.22 -18.43
N ALA A 153 30.54 0.46 -18.68
CA ALA A 153 29.95 0.48 -20.03
C ALA A 153 29.50 1.88 -20.48
N LEU A 154 29.18 2.77 -19.54
CA LEU A 154 28.66 4.12 -19.83
C LEU A 154 29.57 5.21 -19.23
N PRO A 155 29.59 6.40 -19.85
CA PRO A 155 30.29 7.54 -19.27
C PRO A 155 29.65 7.97 -17.94
N SER A 156 30.47 8.47 -17.01
CA SER A 156 30.02 8.85 -15.65
C SER A 156 28.84 9.85 -15.65
N ALA A 157 28.80 10.76 -16.62
CA ALA A 157 27.70 11.72 -16.76
C ALA A 157 26.33 11.03 -16.98
N ALA A 158 26.30 9.95 -17.78
CA ALA A 158 25.07 9.20 -18.03
C ALA A 158 24.62 8.44 -16.76
N LEU A 159 25.55 7.86 -16.02
CA LEU A 159 25.27 7.17 -14.76
C LEU A 159 24.70 8.12 -13.71
N ILE A 160 25.29 9.32 -13.58
CA ILE A 160 24.78 10.37 -12.69
C ILE A 160 23.35 10.75 -13.10
N GLY A 161 23.10 10.95 -14.40
CA GLY A 161 21.77 11.27 -14.91
C GLY A 161 20.72 10.20 -14.57
N ILE A 162 21.07 8.93 -14.76
CA ILE A 162 20.20 7.79 -14.41
C ILE A 162 19.93 7.74 -12.90
N SER A 163 20.97 7.89 -12.07
CA SER A 163 20.82 7.88 -10.61
C SER A 163 19.97 9.03 -10.10
N VAL A 164 20.13 10.24 -10.66
CA VAL A 164 19.31 11.40 -10.30
C VAL A 164 17.86 11.17 -10.70
N LEU A 165 17.61 10.65 -11.91
CA LEU A 165 16.25 10.35 -12.37
C LEU A 165 15.59 9.31 -11.47
N GLU A 166 16.28 8.21 -11.15
CA GLU A 166 15.77 7.17 -10.25
C GLU A 166 15.47 7.74 -8.86
N PHE A 167 16.38 8.54 -8.30
CA PHE A 167 16.18 9.18 -7.01
C PHE A 167 14.97 10.13 -7.01
N VAL A 168 14.76 10.91 -8.08
CA VAL A 168 13.58 11.77 -8.21
C VAL A 168 12.30 10.93 -8.24
N VAL A 169 12.26 9.84 -9.00
CA VAL A 169 11.10 8.94 -9.04
C VAL A 169 10.86 8.32 -7.66
N LEU A 170 11.88 7.83 -6.99
CA LEU A 170 11.82 7.28 -5.64
C LEU A 170 11.21 8.29 -4.66
N VAL A 171 11.67 9.54 -4.69
CA VAL A 171 11.15 10.62 -3.84
C VAL A 171 9.69 10.90 -4.17
N VAL A 172 9.32 11.04 -5.44
CA VAL A 172 7.93 11.27 -5.86
C VAL A 172 7.00 10.16 -5.39
N VAL A 173 7.39 8.90 -5.58
CA VAL A 173 6.60 7.74 -5.14
C VAL A 173 6.47 7.73 -3.62
N THR A 174 7.57 7.97 -2.90
CA THR A 174 7.57 8.01 -1.43
C THR A 174 6.64 9.12 -0.92
N LEU A 175 6.72 10.32 -1.48
CA LEU A 175 5.84 11.43 -1.13
C LEU A 175 4.38 11.13 -1.48
N TYR A 176 4.11 10.49 -2.61
CA TYR A 176 2.77 10.08 -3.00
C TYR A 176 2.17 9.07 -2.00
N VAL A 177 2.92 8.02 -1.65
CA VAL A 177 2.48 7.00 -0.71
C VAL A 177 2.26 7.59 0.68
N LEU A 178 3.19 8.41 1.17
CA LEU A 178 3.08 9.05 2.49
C LEU A 178 1.96 10.08 2.54
N SER A 179 1.78 10.90 1.50
CA SER A 179 0.70 11.90 1.46
C SER A 179 -0.68 11.24 1.38
N THR A 180 -0.80 10.15 0.62
CA THR A 180 -2.03 9.35 0.56
C THR A 180 -2.33 8.73 1.93
N GLY A 181 -1.33 8.16 2.60
CA GLY A 181 -1.50 7.59 3.94
C GLY A 181 -1.90 8.62 5.01
N ARG A 182 -1.41 9.87 4.92
CA ARG A 182 -1.76 10.94 5.87
C ARG A 182 -3.21 11.39 5.77
N ARG A 183 -3.85 11.29 4.59
CA ARG A 183 -5.24 11.73 4.39
C ARG A 183 -6.28 10.88 5.16
N PHE A 184 -5.86 9.74 5.70
CA PHE A 184 -6.75 8.77 6.35
C PHE A 184 -6.42 8.52 7.82
N ARG A 185 -5.51 9.32 8.40
CA ARG A 185 -5.35 9.44 9.86
C ARG A 185 -6.40 10.39 10.40
#